data_AF-A0A2V3HNE9-F1
#
_entry.id   AF-A0A2V3HNE9-F1
#
_cell.length_a   1.000
_cell.length_b   1.000
_cell.length_c   1.000
_cell.angle_alpha   90.00
_cell.angle_beta   90.00
_cell.angle_gamma   90.00
#
_symmetry.space_group_name_H-M   'P 1'
#
loop_
_entity.id
_entity.type
_entity.pdbx_description
1 polymer ?
#
loop_
_entity_poly.entity_id
_entity_poly.type
_entity_poly.pdbx_seq_one_letter_code
_entity_poly.pdbx_strand_id
1 'polypeptide(L)'
;PARNHAVTLVYPLTVYSQVFLLAIYFIPVWTGLMGIWGLSRRMIGWSLGTVLVYLGLYALLSFESVMAYFDIGLAPLASQVGSATALGGLVSPDIWPLLLMALLMLIYSESGFAVIRHLEYAFRLPESCKKDPEYVNQFDNMLNGHLVHTVGIFFTVALCTMLALKFDDLLLDLVGLLGASQWSGQVQESLELRLTYGKVISGMLFLIFVAGLRFVVPWQRITGFFETYIPKLALGRD
;
A
#
# COMPACT_ATOMS: atom_id res chain seq x y z
N PRO A 1 -60.76 4.57 1.03
CA PRO A 1 -59.56 3.74 1.31
C PRO A 1 -58.52 4.55 2.11
N ALA A 2 -58.40 4.26 3.41
CA ALA A 2 -57.42 4.90 4.28
C ALA A 2 -56.01 4.68 3.70
N ARG A 3 -55.37 5.74 3.21
CA ARG A 3 -54.00 5.67 2.74
C ARG A 3 -53.16 5.34 3.98
N ASN A 4 -52.59 4.14 4.01
CA ASN A 4 -51.71 3.72 5.09
C ASN A 4 -50.50 4.67 5.12
N HIS A 5 -50.52 5.65 6.04
CA HIS A 5 -49.49 6.68 6.15
C HIS A 5 -48.10 6.09 6.36
N ALA A 6 -48.02 4.87 6.94
CA ALA A 6 -46.76 4.14 7.07
C ALA A 6 -46.16 3.79 5.70
N VAL A 7 -46.97 3.34 4.73
CA VAL A 7 -46.49 2.97 3.39
C VAL A 7 -45.99 4.18 2.61
N THR A 8 -46.62 5.35 2.80
CA THR A 8 -46.18 6.61 2.17
C THR A 8 -44.85 7.13 2.77
N LEU A 9 -44.53 6.77 4.02
CA LEU A 9 -43.26 7.16 4.66
C LEU A 9 -42.08 6.26 4.27
N VAL A 10 -42.31 5.01 3.85
CA VAL A 10 -41.24 4.06 3.52
C VAL A 10 -40.35 4.57 2.40
N TYR A 11 -40.93 5.12 1.32
CA TYR A 11 -40.17 5.63 0.19
C TYR A 11 -39.23 6.80 0.56
N PRO A 12 -39.71 7.93 1.13
CA PRO A 12 -38.83 9.03 1.49
C PRO A 12 -37.80 8.62 2.55
N LEU A 13 -38.17 7.78 3.52
CA LEU A 13 -37.22 7.27 4.53
C LEU A 13 -36.10 6.44 3.89
N THR A 14 -36.42 5.62 2.89
CA THR A 14 -35.44 4.82 2.14
C THR A 14 -34.49 5.72 1.33
N VAL A 15 -35.01 6.78 0.71
CA VAL A 15 -34.16 7.74 -0.01
C VAL A 15 -33.21 8.46 0.98
N TYR A 16 -33.72 8.90 2.13
CA TYR A 16 -32.89 9.55 3.14
C TYR A 16 -31.81 8.62 3.70
N SER A 17 -32.14 7.34 3.95
CA SER A 17 -31.14 6.37 4.43
C SER A 17 -30.09 6.07 3.37
N GLN A 18 -30.46 5.97 2.09
CA GLN A 18 -29.51 5.79 0.98
C GLN A 18 -28.57 6.99 0.84
N VAL A 19 -29.10 8.22 0.88
CA VAL A 19 -28.29 9.45 0.82
C VAL A 19 -27.35 9.54 2.02
N PHE A 20 -27.83 9.18 3.21
CA PHE A 20 -27.01 9.14 4.41
C PHE A 20 -25.87 8.12 4.30
N LEU A 21 -26.14 6.91 3.80
CA LEU A 21 -25.11 5.89 3.56
C LEU A 21 -24.10 6.32 2.51
N LEU A 22 -24.54 6.97 1.43
CA LEU A 22 -23.65 7.56 0.44
C LEU A 22 -22.76 8.62 1.09
N ALA A 23 -23.31 9.52 1.90
CA ALA A 23 -22.52 10.55 2.59
C ALA A 23 -21.42 9.94 3.46
N ILE A 24 -21.70 8.83 4.15
CA ILE A 24 -20.69 8.07 4.89
C ILE A 24 -19.61 7.56 3.92
N TYR A 25 -19.99 6.81 2.89
CA TYR A 25 -19.05 6.21 1.94
C TYR A 25 -18.14 7.24 1.24
N PHE A 26 -18.64 8.47 1.05
CA PHE A 26 -17.90 9.57 0.43
C PHE A 26 -17.00 10.38 1.40
N ILE A 27 -17.01 10.10 2.71
CA ILE A 27 -16.10 10.74 3.69
C ILE A 27 -14.63 10.79 3.23
N PRO A 28 -14.00 9.71 2.74
CA PRO A 28 -12.60 9.76 2.32
C PRO A 28 -12.38 10.71 1.13
N VAL A 29 -13.35 10.79 0.21
CA VAL A 29 -13.28 11.72 -0.93
C VAL A 29 -13.40 13.16 -0.45
N TRP A 30 -14.37 13.43 0.43
CA TRP A 30 -14.62 14.79 0.93
C TRP A 30 -13.46 15.32 1.77
N THR A 31 -12.96 14.52 2.70
CA THR A 31 -11.79 14.87 3.52
C THR A 31 -10.53 15.02 2.67
N GLY A 32 -10.38 14.22 1.61
CA GLY A 32 -9.28 14.36 0.65
C GLY A 32 -9.32 15.67 -0.12
N LEU A 33 -10.50 16.04 -0.65
CA LEU A 33 -10.70 17.33 -1.33
C LEU A 33 -10.42 18.52 -0.40
N MET A 34 -10.92 18.46 0.85
CA MET A 34 -10.61 19.47 1.87
C MET A 34 -9.11 19.54 2.16
N GLY A 35 -8.40 18.41 2.14
CA GLY A 35 -6.96 18.35 2.33
C GLY A 35 -6.17 19.00 1.19
N ILE A 36 -6.53 18.71 -0.05
CA ILE A 36 -5.86 19.26 -1.24
C ILE A 36 -6.13 20.76 -1.36
N TRP A 37 -7.39 21.19 -1.29
CA TRP A 37 -7.74 22.61 -1.43
C TRP A 37 -7.34 23.44 -0.22
N GLY A 38 -7.47 22.89 0.98
CA GLY A 38 -7.12 23.57 2.23
C GLY A 38 -5.64 23.49 2.59
N LEU A 39 -4.80 22.90 1.72
CA LEU A 39 -3.39 22.60 1.99
C LEU A 39 -3.18 21.93 3.37
N SER A 40 -4.08 21.02 3.73
CA SER A 40 -4.14 20.42 5.07
C SER A 40 -3.68 18.97 5.07
N ARG A 41 -2.46 18.74 5.60
CA ARG A 41 -1.90 17.40 5.81
C ARG A 41 -2.78 16.55 6.72
N ARG A 42 -3.41 17.17 7.72
CA ARG A 42 -4.32 16.49 8.65
C ARG A 42 -5.52 15.89 7.91
N MET A 43 -6.10 16.62 6.96
CA MET A 43 -7.29 16.17 6.22
C MET A 43 -6.96 15.07 5.20
N ILE A 44 -5.79 15.13 4.55
CA ILE A 44 -5.28 14.02 3.74
C ILE A 44 -5.08 12.77 4.62
N GLY A 45 -4.56 12.93 5.84
CA GLY A 45 -4.44 11.85 6.82
C GLY A 45 -5.80 11.24 7.21
N TRP A 46 -6.83 12.06 7.43
CA TRP A 46 -8.20 11.57 7.67
C TRP A 46 -8.76 10.79 6.49
N SER A 47 -8.55 11.27 5.27
CA SER A 47 -8.95 10.58 4.04
C SER A 47 -8.38 9.16 3.97
N LEU A 48 -7.06 9.04 4.17
CA LEU A 48 -6.38 7.74 4.24
C LEU A 48 -6.87 6.88 5.40
N GLY A 49 -7.02 7.47 6.59
CA GLY A 49 -7.49 6.77 7.79
C GLY A 49 -8.88 6.17 7.59
N THR A 50 -9.81 6.90 6.97
CA THR A 50 -11.15 6.39 6.68
C THR A 50 -11.12 5.25 5.67
N VAL A 51 -10.29 5.34 4.61
CA VAL A 51 -10.11 4.21 3.68
C VAL A 51 -9.58 2.98 4.42
N LEU A 52 -8.57 3.12 5.28
CA LEU A 52 -8.04 2.01 6.07
C LEU A 52 -9.07 1.40 7.02
N VAL A 53 -9.91 2.22 7.65
CA VAL A 53 -11.02 1.73 8.47
C VAL A 53 -12.01 0.93 7.64
N TYR A 54 -12.36 1.39 6.42
CA TYR A 54 -13.25 0.65 5.53
C TYR A 54 -12.65 -0.68 5.08
N LEU A 55 -11.36 -0.70 4.73
CA LEU A 55 -10.66 -1.93 4.39
C LEU A 55 -10.58 -2.89 5.58
N GLY A 56 -10.32 -2.38 6.79
CA GLY A 56 -10.29 -3.19 8.01
C GLY A 56 -11.65 -3.79 8.37
N LEU A 57 -12.73 -3.00 8.28
CA LEU A 57 -14.09 -3.48 8.48
C LEU A 57 -14.49 -4.51 7.41
N TYR A 58 -14.18 -4.23 6.15
CA TYR A 58 -14.44 -5.16 5.05
C TYR A 58 -13.68 -6.48 5.27
N ALA A 59 -12.40 -6.43 5.63
CA ALA A 59 -11.59 -7.61 5.90
C ALA A 59 -12.14 -8.43 7.08
N LEU A 60 -12.59 -7.76 8.15
CA LEU A 60 -13.15 -8.41 9.34
C LEU A 60 -14.51 -9.06 9.06
N LEU A 61 -15.39 -8.36 8.35
CA LEU A 61 -16.74 -8.84 8.04
C LEU A 61 -16.75 -9.90 6.93
N SER A 62 -15.73 -9.93 6.08
CA SER A 62 -15.58 -10.93 5.01
C SER A 62 -14.88 -12.22 5.48
N PHE A 63 -14.58 -12.35 6.77
CA PHE A 63 -13.96 -13.55 7.32
C PHE A 63 -14.99 -14.69 7.43
N GLU A 64 -14.61 -15.89 6.99
CA GLU A 64 -15.52 -17.03 6.85
C GLU A 64 -16.25 -17.37 8.16
N SER A 65 -15.55 -17.32 9.30
CA SER A 65 -16.17 -17.59 10.60
C SER A 65 -17.16 -16.52 11.05
N VAL A 66 -17.06 -15.29 10.55
CA VAL A 66 -18.03 -14.21 10.83
C VAL A 66 -19.24 -14.36 9.91
N MET A 67 -19.00 -14.64 8.63
CA MET A 67 -20.06 -14.87 7.63
C MET A 67 -20.92 -16.09 7.94
N ALA A 68 -20.38 -17.09 8.65
CA ALA A 68 -21.15 -18.23 9.15
C ALA A 68 -22.31 -17.84 10.09
N TYR A 69 -22.24 -16.67 10.74
CA TYR A 69 -23.27 -16.16 11.64
C TYR A 69 -24.04 -14.96 11.10
N PHE A 70 -23.45 -14.22 10.15
CA PHE A 70 -24.03 -13.01 9.59
C PHE A 70 -24.01 -13.07 8.06
N ASP A 71 -25.18 -13.27 7.44
CA ASP A 71 -25.33 -13.16 5.99
C ASP A 71 -25.51 -11.69 5.57
N ILE A 72 -24.39 -11.02 5.35
CA ILE A 72 -24.33 -9.58 4.99
C ILE A 72 -24.23 -9.41 3.47
N GLY A 73 -24.23 -10.51 2.69
CA GLY A 73 -24.08 -10.45 1.23
C GLY A 73 -22.72 -9.95 0.74
N LEU A 74 -21.68 -10.03 1.58
CA LEU A 74 -20.30 -9.72 1.20
C LEU A 74 -19.66 -10.93 0.49
N ALA A 75 -18.83 -10.66 -0.52
CA ALA A 75 -17.99 -11.71 -1.08
C ALA A 75 -16.86 -12.03 -0.08
N PRO A 76 -16.68 -13.30 0.33
CA PRO A 76 -15.57 -13.66 1.20
C PRO A 76 -14.26 -13.36 0.48
N LEU A 77 -13.30 -12.81 1.21
CA LEU A 77 -11.92 -12.78 0.72
C LEU A 77 -11.48 -14.24 0.59
N ALA A 78 -11.16 -14.68 -0.63
CA ALA A 78 -10.64 -16.03 -0.84
C ALA A 78 -9.48 -16.25 0.14
N SER A 79 -9.49 -17.39 0.84
CA SER A 79 -8.31 -17.81 1.59
C SER A 79 -7.13 -17.74 0.62
N GLN A 80 -6.02 -17.14 1.05
CA GLN A 80 -4.95 -16.63 0.16
C GLN A 80 -4.08 -17.74 -0.45
N VAL A 81 -4.71 -18.86 -0.84
CA VAL A 81 -4.16 -20.05 -1.48
C VAL A 81 -4.67 -20.06 -2.93
N GLY A 82 -4.14 -19.15 -3.74
CA GLY A 82 -4.42 -19.08 -5.18
C GLY A 82 -3.19 -19.51 -5.97
N SER A 83 -3.34 -20.52 -6.84
CA SER A 83 -2.29 -21.03 -7.74
C SER A 83 -2.09 -20.18 -9.01
N ALA A 84 -2.97 -19.21 -9.25
CA ALA A 84 -2.86 -18.30 -10.38
C ALA A 84 -1.81 -17.22 -10.05
N THR A 85 -0.97 -16.88 -11.03
CA THR A 85 0.08 -15.86 -10.87
C THR A 85 -0.05 -14.78 -11.94
N ALA A 86 -0.10 -13.52 -11.50
CA ALA A 86 0.06 -12.30 -12.30
C ALA A 86 1.54 -11.86 -12.30
N LEU A 87 1.91 -11.00 -13.26
CA LEU A 87 3.28 -10.48 -13.43
C LEU A 87 4.37 -11.57 -13.50
N GLY A 88 4.17 -12.56 -14.38
CA GLY A 88 5.18 -13.58 -14.66
C GLY A 88 5.52 -14.50 -13.47
N GLY A 89 4.64 -14.59 -12.46
CA GLY A 89 4.87 -15.45 -11.31
C GLY A 89 5.04 -14.73 -9.98
N LEU A 90 4.99 -13.39 -9.90
CA LEU A 90 5.37 -12.65 -8.69
C LEU A 90 4.22 -12.34 -7.72
N VAL A 91 2.96 -12.27 -8.18
CA VAL A 91 1.82 -11.91 -7.31
C VAL A 91 0.60 -12.74 -7.69
N SER A 92 -0.23 -13.15 -6.74
CA SER A 92 -1.54 -13.77 -7.06
C SER A 92 -2.51 -12.72 -7.63
N PRO A 93 -3.33 -13.03 -8.66
CA PRO A 93 -4.38 -12.16 -9.15
C PRO A 93 -5.32 -11.64 -8.07
N ASP A 94 -5.53 -12.38 -6.98
CA ASP A 94 -6.41 -11.97 -5.88
C ASP A 94 -5.74 -10.93 -4.96
N ILE A 95 -4.41 -10.97 -4.86
CA ILE A 95 -3.62 -10.04 -4.04
C ILE A 95 -3.26 -8.77 -4.82
N TRP A 96 -3.20 -8.86 -6.15
CA TRP A 96 -2.82 -7.74 -7.02
C TRP A 96 -3.65 -6.47 -6.81
N PRO A 97 -5.00 -6.51 -6.71
CA PRO A 97 -5.81 -5.31 -6.42
C PRO A 97 -5.49 -4.68 -5.06
N LEU A 98 -5.19 -5.50 -4.04
CA LEU A 98 -4.82 -5.03 -2.70
C LEU A 98 -3.45 -4.35 -2.71
N LEU A 99 -2.49 -4.92 -3.42
CA LEU A 99 -1.17 -4.32 -3.62
C LEU A 99 -1.28 -2.99 -4.39
N LEU A 100 -2.07 -2.96 -5.46
CA LEU A 100 -2.31 -1.75 -6.24
C LEU A 100 -2.94 -0.66 -5.37
N MET A 101 -3.95 -1.00 -4.57
CA MET A 101 -4.58 -0.06 -3.65
C MET A 101 -3.60 0.46 -2.60
N ALA A 102 -2.74 -0.40 -2.04
CA ALA A 102 -1.68 0.02 -1.13
C ALA A 102 -0.69 1.01 -1.78
N LEU A 103 -0.27 0.73 -3.03
CA LEU A 103 0.60 1.63 -3.79
C LEU A 103 -0.07 2.97 -4.11
N LEU A 104 -1.35 2.96 -4.49
CA LEU A 104 -2.11 4.18 -4.75
C LEU A 104 -2.29 5.02 -3.48
N MET A 105 -2.53 4.39 -2.33
CA MET A 105 -2.60 5.11 -1.04
C MET A 105 -1.25 5.73 -0.67
N LEU A 106 -0.15 5.03 -0.92
CA LEU A 106 1.21 5.49 -0.67
C LEU A 106 1.61 6.64 -1.62
N ILE A 107 1.21 6.56 -2.90
CA ILE A 107 1.36 7.66 -3.85
C ILE A 107 0.54 8.87 -3.43
N TYR A 108 -0.73 8.66 -3.08
CA TYR A 108 -1.63 9.74 -2.65
C TYR A 108 -1.10 10.45 -1.40
N SER A 109 -0.61 9.71 -0.41
CA SER A 109 -0.11 10.28 0.84
C SER A 109 1.16 11.11 0.62
N GLU A 110 2.16 10.56 -0.07
CA GLU A 110 3.45 11.25 -0.27
C GLU A 110 3.29 12.43 -1.22
N SER A 111 2.57 12.26 -2.34
CA SER A 111 2.35 13.37 -3.27
C SER A 111 1.56 14.50 -2.62
N GLY A 112 0.50 14.18 -1.87
CA GLY A 112 -0.28 15.17 -1.14
C GLY A 112 0.54 15.92 -0.09
N PHE A 113 1.35 15.22 0.69
CA PHE A 113 2.20 15.84 1.71
C PHE A 113 3.37 16.64 1.10
N ALA A 114 3.95 16.16 0.02
CA ALA A 114 5.04 16.84 -0.69
C ALA A 114 4.54 18.15 -1.31
N VAL A 115 3.41 18.12 -2.04
CA VAL A 115 2.82 19.33 -2.64
C VAL A 115 2.53 20.38 -1.59
N ILE A 116 1.89 20.01 -0.47
CA ILE A 116 1.61 20.97 0.62
C ILE A 116 2.92 21.56 1.16
N ARG A 117 3.92 20.73 1.44
CA ARG A 117 5.21 21.16 1.99
C ARG A 117 5.95 22.12 1.04
N HIS A 118 5.99 21.79 -0.25
CA HIS A 118 6.67 22.60 -1.25
C HIS A 118 5.93 23.91 -1.55
N LEU A 119 4.59 23.91 -1.54
CA LEU A 119 3.80 25.12 -1.66
C LEU A 119 3.94 26.02 -0.42
N GLU A 120 3.85 25.47 0.80
CA GLU A 120 4.09 26.22 2.04
C GLU A 120 5.49 26.88 2.03
N TYR A 121 6.50 26.17 1.53
CA TYR A 121 7.84 26.72 1.36
C TYR A 121 7.86 27.85 0.33
N ALA A 122 7.30 27.64 -0.86
CA ALA A 122 7.27 28.63 -1.93
C ALA A 122 6.52 29.92 -1.53
N PHE A 123 5.44 29.80 -0.74
CA PHE A 123 4.68 30.95 -0.25
C PHE A 123 5.40 31.74 0.85
N ARG A 124 6.33 31.13 1.58
CA ARG A 124 7.14 31.80 2.62
C ARG A 124 8.33 32.57 2.05
N LEU A 125 8.73 32.29 0.82
CA LEU A 125 9.85 32.98 0.18
C LEU A 125 9.50 34.44 -0.14
N PRO A 126 10.43 35.39 0.03
CA PRO A 126 10.28 36.76 -0.42
C PRO A 126 9.98 36.82 -1.93
N GLU A 127 9.21 37.82 -2.36
CA GLU A 127 8.80 37.97 -3.76
C GLU A 127 10.01 38.13 -4.72
N SER A 128 11.12 38.68 -4.23
CA SER A 128 12.38 38.79 -4.97
C SER A 128 13.03 37.44 -5.25
N CYS A 129 13.01 36.52 -4.27
CA CYS A 129 13.57 35.18 -4.40
C CYS A 129 12.78 34.31 -5.38
N LYS A 130 11.48 34.56 -5.56
CA LYS A 130 10.64 33.81 -6.52
C LYS A 130 11.00 34.07 -7.98
N LYS A 131 11.70 35.18 -8.27
CA LYS A 131 12.11 35.59 -9.62
C LYS A 131 13.59 35.39 -9.88
N ASP A 132 14.35 35.13 -8.81
CA ASP A 132 15.79 34.93 -8.91
C ASP A 132 16.06 33.53 -9.49
N PRO A 133 16.75 33.44 -10.64
CA PRO A 133 17.01 32.17 -11.31
C PRO A 133 17.78 31.18 -10.43
N GLU A 134 18.60 31.65 -9.48
CA GLU A 134 19.34 30.76 -8.59
C GLU A 134 18.39 30.00 -7.64
N TYR A 135 17.47 30.71 -7.00
CA TYR A 135 16.49 30.11 -6.08
C TYR A 135 15.50 29.19 -6.80
N VAL A 136 15.11 29.55 -8.03
CA VAL A 136 14.26 28.68 -8.87
C VAL A 136 14.98 27.37 -9.18
N ASN A 137 16.25 27.44 -9.60
CA ASN A 137 17.05 26.24 -9.87
C ASN A 137 17.25 25.37 -8.62
N GLN A 138 17.46 25.97 -7.44
CA GLN A 138 17.56 25.23 -6.18
C GLN A 138 16.25 24.50 -5.83
N PHE A 139 15.11 25.16 -6.02
CA PHE A 139 13.80 24.55 -5.80
C PHE A 139 13.54 23.40 -6.78
N ASP A 140 13.86 23.58 -8.06
CA ASP A 140 13.74 22.54 -9.08
C ASP A 140 14.62 21.33 -8.76
N ASN A 141 15.87 21.55 -8.32
CA ASN A 141 16.76 20.48 -7.89
C ASN A 141 16.21 19.71 -6.68
N MET A 142 15.65 20.42 -5.69
CA MET A 142 15.00 19.80 -4.53
C MET A 142 13.78 18.96 -4.95
N LEU A 143 12.94 19.49 -5.84
CA LEU A 143 11.72 18.83 -6.31
C LEU A 143 12.05 17.58 -7.15
N ASN A 144 12.99 17.71 -8.10
CA ASN A 144 13.46 16.59 -8.92
C ASN A 144 14.13 15.51 -8.06
N GLY A 145 14.97 15.90 -7.10
CA GLY A 145 15.58 14.97 -6.15
C GLY A 145 14.54 14.21 -5.33
N HIS A 146 13.51 14.92 -4.84
CA HIS A 146 12.40 14.30 -4.13
C HIS A 146 11.63 13.31 -5.03
N LEU A 147 11.30 13.68 -6.26
CA LEU A 147 10.58 12.81 -7.21
C LEU A 147 11.36 11.52 -7.51
N VAL A 148 12.66 11.63 -7.83
CA VAL A 148 13.50 10.47 -8.15
C VAL A 148 13.58 9.52 -6.94
N HIS A 149 13.78 10.08 -5.75
CA HIS A 149 13.83 9.29 -4.52
C HIS A 149 12.50 8.60 -4.21
N THR A 150 11.39 9.32 -4.35
CA THR A 150 10.03 8.78 -4.13
C THR A 150 9.74 7.63 -5.10
N VAL A 151 10.02 7.79 -6.39
CA VAL A 151 9.86 6.70 -7.38
C VAL A 151 10.75 5.50 -7.05
N GLY A 152 12.02 5.74 -6.72
CA GLY A 152 12.97 4.68 -6.37
C GLY A 152 12.56 3.88 -5.13
N ILE A 153 12.12 4.57 -4.07
CA ILE A 153 11.61 3.92 -2.86
C ILE A 153 10.33 3.15 -3.16
N PHE A 154 9.38 3.74 -3.88
CA PHE A 154 8.09 3.11 -4.12
C PHE A 154 8.23 1.84 -4.95
N PHE A 155 9.10 1.87 -5.96
CA PHE A 155 9.47 0.70 -6.72
C PHE A 155 10.08 -0.39 -5.84
N THR A 156 11.04 -0.02 -4.98
CA THR A 156 11.70 -0.96 -4.06
C THR A 156 10.71 -1.56 -3.06
N VAL A 157 9.82 -0.75 -2.47
CA VAL A 157 8.79 -1.19 -1.54
C VAL A 157 7.80 -2.12 -2.23
N ALA A 158 7.36 -1.80 -3.45
CA ALA A 158 6.49 -2.66 -4.25
C ALA A 158 7.16 -4.03 -4.49
N LEU A 159 8.41 -4.02 -4.96
CA LEU A 159 9.18 -5.24 -5.23
C LEU A 159 9.37 -6.09 -3.97
N CYS A 160 9.82 -5.48 -2.88
CA CYS A 160 9.99 -6.17 -1.59
C CYS A 160 8.69 -6.75 -1.08
N THR A 161 7.56 -6.05 -1.24
CA THR A 161 6.24 -6.55 -0.84
C THR A 161 5.84 -7.77 -1.67
N MET A 162 6.03 -7.72 -3.00
CA MET A 162 5.75 -8.87 -3.87
C MET A 162 6.60 -10.09 -3.49
N LEU A 163 7.90 -9.91 -3.22
CA LEU A 163 8.77 -10.98 -2.76
C LEU A 163 8.37 -11.51 -1.39
N ALA A 164 8.00 -10.63 -0.44
CA ALA A 164 7.56 -11.03 0.89
C ALA A 164 6.30 -11.90 0.86
N LEU A 165 5.37 -11.61 -0.06
CA LEU A 165 4.14 -12.37 -0.26
C LEU A 165 4.35 -13.75 -0.88
N LYS A 166 5.51 -13.99 -1.48
CA LYS A 166 5.91 -15.28 -2.11
C LYS A 166 7.08 -15.96 -1.41
N PHE A 167 7.48 -15.46 -0.26
CA PHE A 167 8.67 -15.94 0.43
C PHE A 167 8.50 -17.40 0.88
N ASP A 168 7.27 -17.79 1.22
CA ASP A 168 6.87 -19.18 1.45
C ASP A 168 7.18 -20.11 0.27
N ASP A 169 6.70 -19.77 -0.93
CA ASP A 169 6.92 -20.56 -2.15
C ASP A 169 8.42 -20.67 -2.45
N LEU A 170 9.16 -19.57 -2.29
CA LEU A 170 10.61 -19.52 -2.51
C LEU A 170 11.37 -20.45 -1.55
N LEU A 171 10.95 -20.51 -0.28
CA LEU A 171 11.55 -21.41 0.70
C LEU A 171 11.28 -22.88 0.36
N LEU A 172 10.06 -23.21 -0.07
CA LEU A 172 9.71 -24.57 -0.52
C LEU A 172 10.55 -24.99 -1.73
N ASP A 173 10.70 -24.12 -2.73
CA ASP A 173 11.52 -24.37 -3.92
C ASP A 173 13.00 -24.58 -3.54
N LEU A 174 13.53 -23.75 -2.64
CA LEU A 174 14.91 -23.85 -2.17
C LEU A 174 15.14 -25.15 -1.39
N VAL A 175 14.22 -25.52 -0.48
CA VAL A 175 14.30 -26.77 0.29
C VAL A 175 14.19 -27.98 -0.63
N GLY A 176 13.36 -27.91 -1.67
CA GLY A 176 13.24 -28.95 -2.70
C GLY A 176 14.51 -29.11 -3.54
N LEU A 177 15.16 -28.00 -3.92
CA LEU A 177 16.41 -28.01 -4.69
C LEU A 177 17.60 -28.53 -3.85
N LEU A 178 17.63 -28.20 -2.56
CA LEU A 178 18.64 -28.67 -1.61
C LEU A 178 18.32 -30.07 -1.04
N GLY A 179 17.15 -30.64 -1.37
CA GLY A 179 16.53 -31.72 -0.60
C GLY A 179 16.52 -33.08 -1.27
N ALA A 180 17.47 -33.94 -0.88
CA ALA A 180 17.35 -35.40 -0.97
C ALA A 180 17.33 -36.07 0.43
N SER A 181 17.12 -35.30 1.51
CA SER A 181 17.28 -35.73 2.90
C SER A 181 15.95 -35.82 3.67
N GLN A 182 15.89 -36.60 4.75
CA GLN A 182 14.70 -36.66 5.62
C GLN A 182 14.39 -35.32 6.31
N TRP A 183 15.41 -34.51 6.59
CA TRP A 183 15.24 -33.19 7.18
C TRP A 183 14.50 -32.24 6.22
N SER A 184 14.86 -32.23 4.93
CA SER A 184 14.16 -31.41 3.93
C SER A 184 12.70 -31.83 3.75
N GLY A 185 12.40 -33.14 3.85
CA GLY A 185 11.02 -33.64 3.82
C GLY A 185 10.17 -33.16 5.02
N GLN A 186 10.73 -33.20 6.23
CA GLN A 186 10.03 -32.71 7.43
C GLN A 186 9.80 -31.20 7.40
N VAL A 187 10.77 -30.44 6.88
CA VAL A 187 10.64 -28.99 6.72
C VAL A 187 9.58 -28.65 5.68
N GLN A 188 9.55 -29.37 4.55
CA GLN A 188 8.55 -29.21 3.51
C GLN A 188 7.13 -29.51 4.02
N GLU A 189 6.92 -30.66 4.67
CA GLU A 189 5.62 -31.04 5.24
C GLU A 189 5.17 -30.06 6.34
N SER A 190 6.08 -29.60 7.20
CA SER A 190 5.79 -28.57 8.19
C SER A 190 5.45 -27.21 7.58
N LEU A 191 6.05 -26.85 6.45
CA LEU A 191 5.75 -25.61 5.75
C LEU A 191 4.39 -25.72 5.08
N GLU A 192 4.12 -26.78 4.31
CA GLU A 192 2.83 -27.01 3.64
C GLU A 192 1.65 -27.00 4.63
N LEU A 193 1.78 -27.63 5.79
CA LEU A 193 0.72 -27.65 6.82
C LEU A 193 0.49 -26.28 7.51
N ARG A 194 1.53 -25.43 7.61
CA ARG A 194 1.41 -24.06 8.14
C ARG A 194 0.89 -23.06 7.12
N LEU A 195 1.00 -23.38 5.82
CA LEU A 195 0.62 -22.52 4.71
C LEU A 195 -0.89 -22.45 4.44
N THR A 196 -1.69 -23.26 5.13
CA THR A 196 -3.15 -23.09 5.21
C THR A 196 -3.55 -21.71 5.80
N TYR A 197 -2.60 -20.98 6.42
CA TYR A 197 -2.75 -19.59 6.90
C TYR A 197 -1.70 -18.61 6.29
N GLY A 198 -1.13 -18.96 5.13
CA GLY A 198 0.30 -18.75 4.78
C GLY A 198 0.87 -17.35 4.54
N LYS A 199 0.12 -16.35 4.08
CA LYS A 199 0.73 -15.09 3.59
C LYS A 199 1.20 -14.13 4.68
N VAL A 200 0.53 -14.08 5.83
CA VAL A 200 1.00 -13.28 6.99
C VAL A 200 2.29 -13.87 7.53
N ILE A 201 2.37 -15.20 7.60
CA ILE A 201 3.55 -15.93 8.05
C ILE A 201 4.70 -15.73 7.06
N SER A 202 4.44 -15.79 5.75
CA SER A 202 5.41 -15.47 4.69
C SER A 202 6.02 -14.08 4.89
N GLY A 203 5.18 -13.06 5.15
CA GLY A 203 5.65 -11.71 5.46
C GLY A 203 6.52 -11.64 6.71
N MET A 204 6.12 -12.31 7.80
CA MET A 204 6.90 -12.34 9.05
C MET A 204 8.25 -13.07 8.88
N LEU A 205 8.27 -14.20 8.17
CA LEU A 205 9.49 -14.94 7.84
C LEU A 205 10.43 -14.10 6.98
N PHE A 206 9.89 -13.38 5.99
CA PHE A 206 10.66 -12.47 5.17
C PHE A 206 11.29 -11.34 5.99
N LEU A 207 10.55 -10.74 6.94
CA LEU A 207 11.08 -9.70 7.83
C LEU A 207 12.23 -10.22 8.69
N ILE A 208 12.13 -11.44 9.24
CA ILE A 208 13.20 -12.08 10.01
C ILE A 208 14.41 -12.34 9.11
N PHE A 209 14.19 -12.82 7.89
CA PHE A 209 15.25 -13.06 6.91
C PHE A 209 16.00 -11.76 6.57
N VAL A 210 15.29 -10.68 6.24
CA VAL A 210 15.87 -9.37 5.95
C VAL A 210 16.60 -8.80 7.17
N ALA A 211 16.04 -8.96 8.38
CA ALA A 211 16.73 -8.56 9.61
C ALA A 211 18.04 -9.34 9.81
N GLY A 212 18.06 -10.63 9.47
CA GLY A 212 19.27 -11.46 9.47
C GLY A 212 20.32 -11.00 8.45
N LEU A 213 19.90 -10.56 7.26
CA LEU A 213 20.81 -10.05 6.24
C LEU A 213 21.64 -8.84 6.71
N ARG A 214 21.19 -8.09 7.72
CA ARG A 214 22.00 -7.04 8.38
C ARG A 214 23.38 -7.52 8.81
N PHE A 215 23.48 -8.78 9.25
CA PHE A 215 24.74 -9.33 9.77
C PHE A 215 25.62 -9.96 8.69
N VAL A 216 25.06 -10.26 7.52
CA VAL A 216 25.75 -10.97 6.43
C VAL A 216 26.11 -10.03 5.29
N VAL A 217 25.23 -9.10 4.95
CA VAL A 217 25.37 -8.21 3.79
C VAL A 217 26.08 -6.91 4.23
N PRO A 218 27.16 -6.51 3.55
CA PRO A 218 27.88 -5.27 3.86
C PRO A 218 27.12 -4.05 3.30
N TRP A 219 25.99 -3.69 3.92
CA TRP A 219 25.09 -2.63 3.45
C TRP A 219 25.79 -1.31 3.19
N GLN A 220 26.75 -0.92 4.03
CA GLN A 220 27.52 0.33 3.86
C GLN A 220 28.31 0.37 2.54
N ARG A 221 28.80 -0.78 2.05
CA ARG A 221 29.52 -0.85 0.76
C ARG A 221 28.56 -0.71 -0.42
N ILE A 222 27.38 -1.32 -0.29
CA ILE A 222 26.35 -1.27 -1.33
C ILE A 222 25.79 0.15 -1.45
N THR A 223 25.47 0.79 -0.33
CA THR A 223 24.98 2.18 -0.34
C THR A 223 26.03 3.15 -0.89
N GLY A 224 27.30 3.02 -0.47
CA GLY A 224 28.39 3.84 -0.98
C GLY A 224 28.63 3.68 -2.48
N PHE A 225 28.42 2.47 -3.02
CA PHE A 225 28.43 2.25 -4.47
C PHE A 225 27.32 3.07 -5.15
N PHE A 226 26.07 2.92 -4.73
CA PHE A 226 24.96 3.67 -5.34
C PHE A 226 25.10 5.19 -5.22
N GLU A 227 25.53 5.70 -4.07
CA GLU A 227 25.78 7.13 -3.84
C GLU A 227 26.85 7.71 -4.78
N THR A 228 27.83 6.90 -5.19
CA THR A 228 28.91 7.35 -6.08
C THR A 228 28.48 7.38 -7.55
N TYR A 229 27.62 6.46 -7.98
CA TYR A 229 27.28 6.27 -9.40
C TYR A 229 25.93 6.90 -9.81
N ILE A 230 24.94 6.99 -8.91
CA ILE A 230 23.63 7.58 -9.24
C ILE A 230 23.72 9.07 -9.61
N PRO A 231 24.49 9.92 -8.89
CA PRO A 231 24.62 11.33 -9.27
C PRO A 231 25.26 11.52 -10.66
N LYS A 232 26.18 10.63 -11.06
CA LYS A 232 26.83 10.67 -12.37
C LYS A 232 25.85 10.34 -13.50
N LEU A 233 24.96 9.38 -13.27
CA LEU A 233 23.88 9.01 -14.19
C LEU A 233 22.79 10.08 -14.30
N ALA A 234 22.44 10.73 -13.19
CA ALA A 234 21.38 11.74 -13.16
C ALA A 234 21.82 13.10 -13.73
N LEU A 235 23.11 13.43 -13.65
CA LEU A 235 23.65 14.74 -14.10
C LEU A 235 24.30 14.70 -15.48
N GLY A 236 24.38 13.54 -16.14
CA GLY A 236 24.99 13.42 -17.48
C GLY A 236 26.39 14.01 -17.55
N ARG A 237 27.15 13.91 -16.46
CA ARG A 237 28.53 14.37 -16.37
C ARG A 237 29.42 13.17 -16.13
N ASP A 238 30.17 12.83 -17.17
CA ASP A 238 31.32 11.93 -17.09
C ASP A 238 32.33 12.40 -16.02
#